data_AF-I4Z8X4-F1
#
_entry.id   AF-I4Z8X4-F1
#
_cell.length_a   1.000
_cell.length_b   1.000
_cell.length_c   1.000
_cell.angle_alpha   90.00
_cell.angle_beta   90.00
_cell.angle_gamma   90.00
#
_symmetry.space_group_name_H-M   'P 1'
#
loop_
_entity.id
_entity.type
_entity.pdbx_description
1 polymer ?
#
loop_
_entity_poly.entity_id
_entity_poly.type
_entity_poly.pdbx_seq_one_letter_code
_entity_poly.pdbx_strand_id
1 'polypeptide(L)'
;MTLLLIELLIVLAMIFIGARIGGLGLGIYGMIGVFILVYGFGLKPGDPPIDVMMIIVAVITAASALQASGGLDYLVGVAAKFLKKHPENITYFGPITCWLFCVVAGTAHTSYSLLPIISEIAQAKKIRPERPLSLSVIAASLGITCSPVSAATGALISQNLLGAKGVELGTVMLVCVPTAFISILVAAFVQNHIGKNLEADPEYKRRIAVGIINPEEDKKALEIAETDPNPRAKYSVFAFLLGVAIVVLFGFAPSLRPEGVTMSQTIEMVMMSDAALILFAGKADVAKAVNGNIFKAGLNAVIAIFGIAWMGSTFYLGNQELINNGLSGMVASAPILFALALFVMSIMLFSQGATVTTLYPVGIALGINPLLLVAIFPAVNGYFFLPNYPTEVAAIGFDRTGSTHVGKYVINHSFQIPGFITTIVSIALGLLMIQFLHI
;
A
#
# COMPACT_ATOMS: atom_id res chain seq x y z
N MET A 1 25.60 -2.15 -22.15
CA MET A 1 24.20 -2.27 -22.64
C MET A 1 23.72 -3.72 -22.66
N THR A 2 24.39 -4.64 -23.37
CA THR A 2 23.93 -6.03 -23.49
C THR A 2 23.84 -6.78 -22.16
N LEU A 3 24.85 -6.64 -21.28
CA LEU A 3 24.86 -7.29 -19.97
C LEU A 3 23.70 -6.81 -19.08
N LEU A 4 23.52 -5.49 -18.98
CA LEU A 4 22.39 -4.85 -18.28
C LEU A 4 21.04 -5.37 -18.75
N LEU A 5 20.83 -5.52 -20.06
CA LEU A 5 19.57 -6.02 -20.61
C LEU A 5 19.32 -7.49 -20.21
N ILE A 6 20.37 -8.32 -20.19
CA ILE A 6 20.26 -9.72 -19.77
C ILE A 6 19.94 -9.80 -18.27
N GLU A 7 20.65 -9.04 -17.44
CA GLU A 7 20.41 -8.97 -16.01
C GLU A 7 19.00 -8.45 -15.69
N LEU A 8 18.53 -7.43 -16.42
CA LEU A 8 17.17 -6.92 -16.33
C LEU A 8 16.14 -7.99 -16.72
N LEU A 9 16.38 -8.75 -17.78
CA LEU A 9 15.51 -9.86 -18.18
C LEU A 9 15.45 -10.94 -17.10
N ILE A 10 16.55 -11.22 -16.41
CA ILE A 10 16.58 -12.17 -15.28
C ILE A 10 15.74 -11.62 -14.12
N VAL A 11 15.94 -10.36 -13.73
CA VAL A 11 15.15 -9.69 -12.68
C VAL A 11 13.66 -9.77 -13.01
N LEU A 12 13.27 -9.39 -14.22
CA LEU A 12 11.88 -9.44 -14.67
C LEU A 12 11.35 -10.87 -14.67
N ALA A 13 12.12 -11.85 -15.17
CA ALA A 13 11.72 -13.26 -15.16
C ALA A 13 11.47 -13.78 -13.74
N MET A 14 12.34 -13.47 -12.78
CA MET A 14 12.17 -13.88 -11.38
C MET A 14 10.93 -13.23 -10.75
N ILE A 15 10.67 -11.95 -11.02
CA ILE A 15 9.44 -11.26 -10.59
C ILE A 15 8.21 -11.94 -11.20
N PHE A 16 8.20 -12.18 -12.51
CA PHE A 16 7.05 -12.80 -13.19
C PHE A 16 6.76 -14.22 -12.68
N ILE A 17 7.79 -15.03 -12.43
CA ILE A 17 7.62 -16.37 -11.87
C ILE A 17 7.15 -16.29 -10.42
N GLY A 18 7.81 -15.48 -9.59
CA GLY A 18 7.45 -15.30 -8.19
C GLY A 18 6.03 -14.77 -8.00
N ALA A 19 5.61 -13.83 -8.84
CA ALA A 19 4.27 -13.24 -8.86
C ALA A 19 3.15 -14.27 -9.04
N ARG A 20 3.39 -15.32 -9.84
CA ARG A 20 2.41 -16.39 -10.07
C ARG A 20 2.25 -17.32 -8.86
N ILE A 21 3.24 -17.37 -7.99
CA ILE A 21 3.23 -18.19 -6.76
C ILE A 21 2.68 -17.39 -5.57
N GLY A 22 2.83 -16.06 -5.60
CA GLY A 22 2.33 -15.13 -4.59
C GLY A 22 3.47 -14.47 -3.79
N GLY A 23 3.13 -13.78 -2.69
CA GLY A 23 4.10 -13.00 -1.88
C GLY A 23 5.32 -13.78 -1.42
N LEU A 24 5.14 -15.02 -0.93
CA LEU A 24 6.26 -15.87 -0.54
C LEU A 24 7.16 -16.23 -1.75
N GLY A 25 6.54 -16.53 -2.90
CA GLY A 25 7.24 -16.83 -4.14
C GLY A 25 8.06 -15.65 -4.66
N LEU A 26 7.50 -14.45 -4.58
CA LEU A 26 8.22 -13.20 -4.87
C LEU A 26 9.52 -13.09 -4.06
N GLY A 27 9.49 -13.42 -2.76
CA GLY A 27 10.70 -13.45 -1.93
C GLY A 27 11.70 -14.53 -2.32
N ILE A 28 11.24 -15.77 -2.54
CA ILE A 28 12.10 -16.91 -2.91
C ILE A 28 12.79 -16.66 -4.26
N TYR A 29 12.02 -16.30 -5.28
CA TYR A 29 12.58 -16.06 -6.62
C TYR A 29 13.40 -14.77 -6.68
N GLY A 30 13.09 -13.78 -5.84
CA GLY A 30 13.98 -12.63 -5.63
C GLY A 30 15.36 -13.07 -5.16
N MET A 31 15.46 -13.97 -4.17
CA MET A 31 16.74 -14.48 -3.69
C MET A 31 17.46 -15.38 -4.71
N ILE A 32 16.72 -16.17 -5.50
CA ILE A 32 17.30 -16.89 -6.65
C ILE A 32 17.90 -15.88 -7.65
N GLY A 33 17.20 -14.77 -7.90
CA GLY A 33 17.72 -13.68 -8.73
C GLY A 33 18.99 -13.05 -8.16
N VAL A 34 19.03 -12.73 -6.86
CA VAL A 34 20.27 -12.27 -6.18
C VAL A 34 21.40 -13.28 -6.40
N PHE A 35 21.12 -14.58 -6.21
CA PHE A 35 22.12 -15.63 -6.42
C PHE A 35 22.65 -15.63 -7.86
N ILE A 36 21.77 -15.56 -8.86
CA ILE A 36 22.18 -15.52 -10.28
C ILE A 36 22.99 -14.25 -10.57
N LEU A 37 22.57 -13.08 -10.09
CA LEU A 37 23.26 -11.81 -10.31
C LEU A 37 24.66 -11.82 -9.69
N VAL A 38 24.80 -12.32 -8.46
CA VAL A 38 26.07 -12.33 -7.74
C VAL A 38 26.99 -13.44 -8.25
N TYR A 39 26.53 -14.69 -8.28
CA TYR A 39 27.37 -15.84 -8.62
C TYR A 39 27.47 -16.11 -10.11
N GLY A 40 26.45 -15.74 -10.90
CA GLY A 40 26.44 -15.90 -12.35
C GLY A 40 27.06 -14.72 -13.09
N PHE A 41 26.74 -13.49 -12.68
CA PHE A 41 27.20 -12.26 -13.36
C PHE A 41 28.34 -11.54 -12.63
N GLY A 42 28.70 -11.98 -11.42
CA GLY A 42 29.80 -11.39 -10.65
C GLY A 42 29.46 -10.03 -10.04
N LEU A 43 28.19 -9.68 -9.93
CA LEU A 43 27.77 -8.42 -9.30
C LEU A 43 28.06 -8.47 -7.79
N LYS A 44 28.39 -7.31 -7.21
CA LYS A 44 28.43 -7.19 -5.74
C LYS A 44 26.99 -7.26 -5.21
N PRO A 45 26.73 -8.01 -4.13
CA PRO A 45 25.41 -7.99 -3.51
C PRO A 45 25.09 -6.58 -3.04
N GLY A 46 23.87 -6.12 -3.31
CA GLY A 46 23.38 -4.87 -2.75
C GLY A 46 23.02 -5.00 -1.28
N ASP A 47 22.33 -4.00 -0.73
CA ASP A 47 21.86 -4.03 0.65
C ASP A 47 20.42 -4.53 0.75
N PRO A 48 20.10 -5.44 1.69
CA PRO A 48 18.73 -5.75 2.05
C PRO A 48 18.07 -4.55 2.76
N PRO A 49 16.76 -4.29 2.56
CA PRO A 49 16.09 -3.13 3.12
C PRO A 49 15.68 -3.36 4.59
N ILE A 50 16.66 -3.51 5.50
CA ILE A 50 16.43 -3.92 6.89
C ILE A 50 15.44 -2.99 7.61
N ASP A 51 15.62 -1.66 7.53
CA ASP A 51 14.72 -0.70 8.18
C ASP A 51 13.26 -0.87 7.72
N VAL A 52 13.05 -1.06 6.42
CA VAL A 52 11.70 -1.28 5.85
C VAL A 52 11.11 -2.58 6.38
N MET A 53 11.90 -3.65 6.43
CA MET A 53 11.47 -4.94 6.96
C MET A 53 11.10 -4.83 8.45
N MET A 54 11.91 -4.15 9.26
CA MET A 54 11.69 -3.99 10.69
C MET A 54 10.48 -3.10 11.01
N ILE A 55 10.28 -2.00 10.27
CA ILE A 55 9.06 -1.20 10.37
C ILE A 55 7.82 -2.04 10.08
N ILE A 56 7.86 -2.87 9.02
CA ILE A 56 6.72 -3.76 8.69
C ILE A 56 6.49 -4.75 9.82
N VAL A 57 7.54 -5.39 10.35
CA VAL A 57 7.41 -6.32 11.49
C VAL A 57 6.74 -5.62 12.68
N ALA A 58 7.18 -4.42 13.05
CA ALA A 58 6.65 -3.68 14.18
C ALA A 58 5.17 -3.29 13.98
N VAL A 59 4.85 -2.68 12.83
CA VAL A 59 3.48 -2.24 12.49
C VAL A 59 2.52 -3.42 12.37
N ILE A 60 2.93 -4.50 11.70
CA ILE A 60 2.12 -5.72 11.58
C ILE A 60 1.92 -6.38 12.94
N THR A 61 2.92 -6.36 13.82
CA THR A 61 2.77 -6.91 15.17
C THR A 61 1.71 -6.14 15.96
N ALA A 62 1.74 -4.80 15.93
CA ALA A 62 0.69 -3.97 16.54
C ALA A 62 -0.69 -4.22 15.92
N ALA A 63 -0.78 -4.26 14.58
CA ALA A 63 -2.03 -4.54 13.88
C ALA A 63 -2.56 -5.96 14.14
N SER A 64 -1.68 -6.95 14.32
CA SER A 64 -2.04 -8.33 14.65
C SER A 64 -2.49 -8.45 16.10
N ALA A 65 -1.88 -7.71 17.02
CA ALA A 65 -2.37 -7.58 18.39
C ALA A 65 -3.78 -6.95 18.41
N LEU A 66 -4.01 -5.94 17.57
CA LEU A 66 -5.31 -5.27 17.44
C LEU A 66 -6.36 -6.20 16.82
N GLN A 67 -5.97 -7.06 15.88
CA GLN A 67 -6.83 -8.12 15.37
C GLN A 67 -7.16 -9.13 16.47
N ALA A 68 -6.16 -9.59 17.23
CA ALA A 68 -6.34 -10.60 18.27
C ALA A 68 -7.20 -10.11 19.46
N SER A 69 -7.23 -8.80 19.71
CA SER A 69 -8.08 -8.18 20.73
C SER A 69 -9.53 -7.96 20.29
N GLY A 70 -9.86 -8.20 19.02
CA GLY A 70 -11.13 -7.81 18.40
C GLY A 70 -11.23 -6.31 18.12
N GLY A 71 -10.14 -5.54 18.28
CA GLY A 71 -10.10 -4.11 18.00
C GLY A 71 -10.32 -3.79 16.52
N LEU A 72 -9.79 -4.64 15.62
CA LEU A 72 -10.06 -4.51 14.19
C LEU A 72 -11.55 -4.75 13.91
N ASP A 73 -12.18 -5.75 14.52
CA ASP A 73 -13.61 -6.04 14.35
C ASP A 73 -14.47 -4.87 14.83
N TYR A 74 -14.07 -4.21 15.93
CA TYR A 74 -14.72 -2.98 16.39
C TYR A 74 -14.62 -1.84 15.37
N LEU A 75 -13.41 -1.56 14.86
CA LEU A 75 -13.20 -0.52 13.84
C LEU A 75 -14.00 -0.81 12.56
N VAL A 76 -14.01 -2.07 12.15
CA VAL A 76 -14.76 -2.56 11.00
C VAL A 76 -16.26 -2.43 11.24
N GLY A 77 -16.76 -2.72 12.44
CA GLY A 77 -18.17 -2.52 12.80
C GLY A 77 -18.59 -1.05 12.73
N VAL A 78 -17.71 -0.13 13.17
CA VAL A 78 -17.95 1.32 13.04
C VAL A 78 -17.97 1.73 11.56
N ALA A 79 -16.98 1.30 10.78
CA ALA A 79 -16.91 1.56 9.35
C ALA A 79 -18.12 0.97 8.60
N ALA A 80 -18.52 -0.25 8.92
CA ALA A 80 -19.69 -0.91 8.33
C ALA A 80 -20.97 -0.11 8.58
N LYS A 81 -21.19 0.35 9.81
CA LYS A 81 -22.33 1.22 10.15
C LYS A 81 -22.32 2.51 9.33
N PHE A 82 -21.16 3.14 9.17
CA PHE A 82 -21.01 4.33 8.34
C PHE A 82 -21.33 4.04 6.87
N LEU A 83 -20.75 2.99 6.28
CA LEU A 83 -20.96 2.62 4.88
C LEU A 83 -22.42 2.19 4.61
N LYS A 84 -23.04 1.45 5.52
CA LYS A 84 -24.46 1.05 5.45
C LYS A 84 -25.39 2.26 5.51
N LYS A 85 -25.01 3.34 6.21
CA LYS A 85 -25.77 4.60 6.27
C LYS A 85 -25.64 5.42 4.98
N HIS A 86 -24.57 5.25 4.22
CA HIS A 86 -24.31 5.96 2.95
C HIS A 86 -24.10 5.04 1.75
N PRO A 87 -25.02 4.08 1.50
CA PRO A 87 -24.76 2.97 0.61
C PRO A 87 -24.81 3.36 -0.88
N GLU A 88 -25.51 4.44 -1.23
CA GLU A 88 -25.52 4.99 -2.61
C GLU A 88 -24.18 5.61 -3.01
N ASN A 89 -23.39 6.03 -2.02
CA ASN A 89 -22.09 6.68 -2.22
C ASN A 89 -20.92 5.72 -1.92
N ILE A 90 -21.15 4.40 -1.98
CA ILE A 90 -20.14 3.39 -1.63
C ILE A 90 -18.87 3.50 -2.49
N THR A 91 -18.99 3.94 -3.75
CA THR A 91 -17.85 4.21 -4.64
C THR A 91 -16.94 5.34 -4.17
N TYR A 92 -17.46 6.25 -3.33
CA TYR A 92 -16.65 7.29 -2.68
C TYR A 92 -16.22 6.86 -1.27
N PHE A 93 -17.19 6.46 -0.44
CA PHE A 93 -16.94 6.24 0.97
C PHE A 93 -16.18 4.95 1.26
N GLY A 94 -16.36 3.89 0.47
CA GLY A 94 -15.57 2.66 0.60
C GLY A 94 -14.07 2.96 0.46
N PRO A 95 -13.63 3.56 -0.65
CA PRO A 95 -12.22 3.90 -0.84
C PRO A 95 -11.65 4.89 0.17
N ILE A 96 -12.40 5.94 0.54
CA ILE A 96 -11.95 6.89 1.58
C ILE A 96 -11.75 6.17 2.91
N THR A 97 -12.63 5.23 3.27
CA THR A 97 -12.51 4.45 4.51
C THR A 97 -11.26 3.57 4.47
N CYS A 98 -11.01 2.86 3.37
CA CYS A 98 -9.80 2.05 3.20
C CYS A 98 -8.51 2.89 3.22
N TRP A 99 -8.51 4.06 2.57
CA TRP A 99 -7.40 5.01 2.63
C TRP A 99 -7.15 5.49 4.06
N LEU A 100 -8.19 5.90 4.79
CA LEU A 100 -8.07 6.36 6.17
C LEU A 100 -7.52 5.27 7.10
N PHE A 101 -8.01 4.03 6.95
CA PHE A 101 -7.49 2.89 7.71
C PHE A 101 -6.00 2.67 7.43
N CYS A 102 -5.57 2.78 6.17
CA CYS A 102 -4.16 2.68 5.84
C CYS A 102 -3.34 3.88 6.35
N VAL A 103 -3.86 5.10 6.29
CA VAL A 103 -3.16 6.29 6.83
C VAL A 103 -2.86 6.10 8.31
N VAL A 104 -3.84 5.62 9.08
CA VAL A 104 -3.67 5.37 10.52
C VAL A 104 -2.78 4.15 10.78
N ALA A 105 -2.99 3.06 10.04
CA ALA A 105 -2.32 1.79 10.36
C ALA A 105 -0.99 1.55 9.64
N GLY A 106 -0.62 2.37 8.66
CA GLY A 106 0.64 2.24 7.91
C GLY A 106 0.67 1.11 6.88
N THR A 107 -0.43 0.37 6.71
CA THR A 107 -0.48 -0.77 5.77
C THR A 107 -1.82 -0.88 5.05
N ALA A 108 -1.75 -1.14 3.74
CA ALA A 108 -2.90 -1.36 2.89
C ALA A 108 -3.64 -2.67 3.22
N HIS A 109 -3.01 -3.61 3.93
CA HIS A 109 -3.63 -4.89 4.33
C HIS A 109 -4.77 -4.72 5.34
N THR A 110 -4.89 -3.57 5.99
CA THR A 110 -6.07 -3.25 6.81
C THR A 110 -7.36 -3.20 6.00
N SER A 111 -7.28 -3.03 4.67
CA SER A 111 -8.46 -3.07 3.80
C SER A 111 -9.14 -4.44 3.74
N TYR A 112 -8.46 -5.56 4.04
CA TYR A 112 -9.04 -6.90 3.92
C TYR A 112 -10.34 -7.09 4.68
N SER A 113 -10.49 -6.44 5.83
CA SER A 113 -11.70 -6.54 6.64
C SER A 113 -12.85 -5.67 6.12
N LEU A 114 -12.55 -4.65 5.30
CA LEU A 114 -13.54 -3.74 4.71
C LEU A 114 -14.00 -4.19 3.33
N LEU A 115 -13.12 -4.80 2.53
CA LEU A 115 -13.43 -5.28 1.17
C LEU A 115 -14.70 -6.17 1.09
N PRO A 116 -14.91 -7.19 1.95
CA PRO A 116 -16.15 -7.98 1.88
C PRO A 116 -17.40 -7.13 2.14
N ILE A 117 -17.34 -6.23 3.12
CA ILE A 117 -18.46 -5.33 3.47
C ILE A 117 -18.77 -4.36 2.31
N ILE A 118 -17.73 -3.80 1.69
CA ILE A 118 -17.87 -2.92 0.52
C ILE A 118 -18.50 -3.68 -0.65
N SER A 119 -18.04 -4.90 -0.91
CA SER A 119 -18.59 -5.79 -1.96
C SER A 119 -20.08 -6.07 -1.72
N GLU A 120 -20.42 -6.45 -0.49
CA GLU A 120 -21.78 -6.79 -0.07
C GLU A 120 -22.73 -5.59 -0.15
N ILE A 121 -22.33 -4.42 0.36
CA ILE A 121 -23.14 -3.19 0.29
C ILE A 121 -23.36 -2.78 -1.17
N ALA A 122 -22.31 -2.84 -2.00
CA ALA A 122 -22.40 -2.51 -3.42
C ALA A 122 -23.39 -3.45 -4.13
N GLN A 123 -23.25 -4.76 -3.95
CA GLN A 123 -24.14 -5.76 -4.52
C GLN A 123 -25.59 -5.57 -4.06
N ALA A 124 -25.81 -5.34 -2.76
CA ALA A 124 -27.13 -5.12 -2.18
C ALA A 124 -27.83 -3.87 -2.75
N LYS A 125 -27.06 -2.82 -3.09
CA LYS A 125 -27.56 -1.62 -3.76
C LYS A 125 -27.52 -1.68 -5.28
N LYS A 126 -27.23 -2.85 -5.86
CA LYS A 126 -27.10 -3.02 -7.31
C LYS A 126 -26.04 -2.11 -7.95
N ILE A 127 -25.10 -1.63 -7.14
CA ILE A 127 -23.89 -0.94 -7.60
C ILE A 127 -22.90 -2.03 -7.99
N ARG A 128 -22.34 -1.92 -9.19
CA ARG A 128 -21.32 -2.84 -9.69
C ARG A 128 -20.13 -2.89 -8.72
N PRO A 129 -19.82 -4.01 -8.04
CA PRO A 129 -18.77 -4.07 -7.02
C PRO A 129 -17.37 -3.70 -7.52
N GLU A 130 -17.08 -3.91 -8.80
CA GLU A 130 -15.85 -3.45 -9.45
C GLU A 130 -15.53 -1.98 -9.13
N ARG A 131 -16.56 -1.11 -9.13
CA ARG A 131 -16.39 0.34 -8.96
C ARG A 131 -15.81 0.68 -7.58
N PRO A 132 -16.46 0.33 -6.46
CA PRO A 132 -15.90 0.62 -5.13
C PRO A 132 -14.71 -0.28 -4.77
N LEU A 133 -14.67 -1.56 -5.17
CA LEU A 133 -13.61 -2.48 -4.75
C LEU A 133 -12.26 -2.13 -5.40
N SER A 134 -12.26 -1.89 -6.71
CA SER A 134 -11.02 -1.55 -7.41
C SER A 134 -10.38 -0.30 -6.84
N LEU A 135 -11.16 0.76 -6.65
CA LEU A 135 -10.67 2.00 -6.06
C LEU A 135 -10.32 1.85 -4.58
N SER A 136 -11.00 0.99 -3.81
CA SER A 136 -10.68 0.80 -2.38
C SER A 136 -9.30 0.20 -2.16
N VAL A 137 -8.91 -0.75 -2.99
CA VAL A 137 -7.57 -1.33 -2.95
C VAL A 137 -6.51 -0.30 -3.33
N ILE A 138 -6.75 0.46 -4.40
CA ILE A 138 -5.85 1.53 -4.84
C ILE A 138 -5.71 2.62 -3.79
N ALA A 139 -6.83 3.04 -3.18
CA ALA A 139 -6.87 4.07 -2.15
C ALA A 139 -6.16 3.61 -0.86
N ALA A 140 -6.30 2.34 -0.48
CA ALA A 140 -5.52 1.76 0.62
C ALA A 140 -4.02 1.84 0.33
N SER A 141 -3.59 1.43 -0.86
CA SER A 141 -2.19 1.49 -1.30
C SER A 141 -1.63 2.92 -1.36
N LEU A 142 -2.44 3.88 -1.82
CA LEU A 142 -2.10 5.31 -1.79
C LEU A 142 -2.02 5.85 -0.36
N GLY A 143 -2.76 5.27 0.59
CA GLY A 143 -2.71 5.63 2.01
C GLY A 143 -1.32 5.42 2.62
N ILE A 144 -0.50 4.53 2.07
CA ILE A 144 0.88 4.29 2.54
C ILE A 144 1.74 5.55 2.38
N THR A 145 1.64 6.27 1.25
CA THR A 145 2.40 7.52 1.02
C THR A 145 1.86 8.70 1.84
N CYS A 146 0.72 8.52 2.49
CA CYS A 146 0.05 9.51 3.34
C CYS A 146 0.21 9.19 4.83
N SER A 147 0.81 8.06 5.17
CA SER A 147 0.84 7.54 6.53
C SER A 147 2.15 7.91 7.25
N PRO A 148 2.07 8.40 8.50
CA PRO A 148 3.23 8.73 9.32
C PRO A 148 3.96 7.50 9.87
N VAL A 149 3.30 6.36 9.92
CA VAL A 149 3.81 5.09 10.47
C VAL A 149 4.25 4.12 9.37
N SER A 150 4.09 4.47 8.09
CA SER A 150 4.44 3.55 7.01
C SER A 150 5.94 3.51 6.73
N ALA A 151 6.39 2.34 6.28
CA ALA A 151 7.79 2.15 5.91
C ALA A 151 8.25 3.05 4.75
N ALA A 152 7.35 3.39 3.82
CA ALA A 152 7.68 4.26 2.69
C ALA A 152 7.93 5.70 3.13
N THR A 153 7.05 6.25 3.96
CA THR A 153 7.23 7.60 4.53
C THR A 153 8.45 7.64 5.44
N GLY A 154 8.63 6.62 6.29
CA GLY A 154 9.81 6.50 7.17
C GLY A 154 11.13 6.48 6.39
N ALA A 155 11.20 5.71 5.29
CA ALA A 155 12.35 5.72 4.41
C ALA A 155 12.58 7.11 3.80
N LEU A 156 11.53 7.73 3.25
CA LEU A 156 11.60 9.03 2.56
C LEU A 156 12.20 10.14 3.43
N ILE A 157 11.77 10.23 4.68
CA ILE A 157 12.20 11.26 5.64
C ILE A 157 13.43 10.85 6.46
N SER A 158 14.06 9.72 6.14
CA SER A 158 15.30 9.31 6.79
C SER A 158 16.41 10.34 6.56
N GLN A 159 17.37 10.38 7.49
CA GLN A 159 18.54 11.28 7.39
C GLN A 159 19.45 10.92 6.20
N ASN A 160 19.33 9.70 5.66
CA ASN A 160 20.05 9.29 4.47
C ASN A 160 19.39 9.81 3.17
N LEU A 161 18.16 10.33 3.24
CA LEU A 161 17.37 10.81 2.10
C LEU A 161 16.92 12.27 2.32
N LEU A 162 15.62 12.54 2.31
CA LEU A 162 15.12 13.92 2.31
C LEU A 162 15.17 14.58 3.69
N GLY A 163 15.34 13.80 4.77
CA GLY A 163 15.53 14.33 6.11
C GLY A 163 16.76 15.24 6.23
N ALA A 164 17.88 14.88 5.58
CA ALA A 164 19.08 15.73 5.51
C ALA A 164 18.90 16.98 4.63
N LYS A 165 17.80 17.05 3.86
CA LYS A 165 17.43 18.21 3.03
C LYS A 165 16.35 19.07 3.68
N GLY A 166 16.05 18.85 4.96
CA GLY A 166 15.04 19.60 5.72
C GLY A 166 13.59 19.17 5.46
N VAL A 167 13.36 18.06 4.74
CA VAL A 167 12.01 17.52 4.56
C VAL A 167 11.66 16.66 5.76
N GLU A 168 10.70 17.13 6.54
CA GLU A 168 10.15 16.43 7.69
C GLU A 168 8.79 15.80 7.38
N LEU A 169 8.30 14.97 8.31
CA LEU A 169 7.00 14.30 8.20
C LEU A 169 5.87 15.28 7.86
N GLY A 170 5.88 16.46 8.49
CA GLY A 170 4.86 17.48 8.27
C GLY A 170 4.80 17.97 6.82
N THR A 171 5.94 18.10 6.15
CA THR A 171 6.01 18.48 4.74
C THR A 171 5.39 17.41 3.85
N VAL A 172 5.73 16.14 4.11
CA VAL A 172 5.20 15.01 3.35
C VAL A 172 3.68 14.90 3.51
N MET A 173 3.18 14.99 4.73
CA MET A 173 1.74 14.90 5.00
C MET A 173 0.97 16.08 4.43
N LEU A 174 1.52 17.30 4.54
CA LEU A 174 0.89 18.51 4.01
C LEU A 174 0.65 18.41 2.50
N VAL A 175 1.54 17.74 1.76
CA VAL A 175 1.40 17.52 0.32
C VAL A 175 0.59 16.25 0.02
N CYS A 176 0.97 15.10 0.59
CA CYS A 176 0.43 13.81 0.15
C CYS A 176 -1.02 13.58 0.61
N VAL A 177 -1.39 13.99 1.84
CA VAL A 177 -2.74 13.74 2.37
C VAL A 177 -3.83 14.45 1.57
N PRO A 178 -3.78 15.78 1.33
CA PRO A 178 -4.84 16.46 0.57
C PRO A 178 -4.85 16.04 -0.91
N THR A 179 -3.69 15.84 -1.53
CA THR A 179 -3.61 15.45 -2.94
C THR A 179 -4.17 14.05 -3.17
N ALA A 180 -3.88 13.10 -2.27
CA ALA A 180 -4.45 11.77 -2.29
C ALA A 180 -5.96 11.77 -2.05
N PHE A 181 -6.44 12.56 -1.08
CA PHE A 181 -7.87 12.65 -0.82
C PHE A 181 -8.64 13.15 -2.04
N ILE A 182 -8.17 14.24 -2.66
CA ILE A 182 -8.80 14.78 -3.87
C ILE A 182 -8.69 13.80 -5.04
N SER A 183 -7.55 13.11 -5.22
CA SER A 183 -7.38 12.14 -6.29
C SER A 183 -8.31 10.94 -6.16
N ILE A 184 -8.58 10.48 -4.93
CA ILE A 184 -9.58 9.45 -4.64
C ILE A 184 -10.98 9.93 -5.03
N LEU A 185 -11.35 11.19 -4.74
CA LEU A 185 -12.65 11.75 -5.16
C LEU A 185 -12.79 11.80 -6.68
N VAL A 186 -11.74 12.24 -7.38
CA VAL A 186 -11.71 12.27 -8.86
C VAL A 186 -11.81 10.85 -9.43
N ALA A 187 -11.06 9.90 -8.89
CA ALA A 187 -11.13 8.51 -9.30
C ALA A 187 -12.50 7.90 -9.03
N ALA A 188 -13.13 8.21 -7.89
CA ALA A 188 -14.47 7.73 -7.54
C ALA A 188 -15.53 8.29 -8.50
N PHE A 189 -15.42 9.55 -8.90
CA PHE A 189 -16.28 10.16 -9.91
C PHE A 189 -16.20 9.38 -11.24
N VAL A 190 -14.99 9.07 -11.71
CA VAL A 190 -14.81 8.27 -12.93
C VAL A 190 -15.32 6.84 -12.73
N GLN A 191 -15.01 6.21 -11.59
CA GLN A 191 -15.41 4.83 -11.29
C GLN A 191 -16.92 4.63 -11.28
N ASN A 192 -17.71 5.64 -10.88
CA ASN A 192 -19.17 5.54 -10.95
C ASN A 192 -19.71 5.31 -12.38
N HIS A 193 -18.93 5.60 -13.41
CA HIS A 193 -19.28 5.43 -14.82
C HIS A 193 -18.60 4.22 -15.47
N ILE A 194 -17.81 3.43 -14.72
CA ILE A 194 -17.10 2.27 -15.25
C ILE A 194 -18.01 1.05 -15.35
N GLY A 195 -17.94 0.37 -16.49
CA GLY A 195 -18.66 -0.87 -16.75
C GLY A 195 -20.18 -0.70 -16.81
N LYS A 196 -20.86 -1.79 -17.19
CA LYS A 196 -22.33 -1.83 -17.19
C LYS A 196 -22.86 -1.76 -15.76
N ASN A 197 -24.06 -1.20 -15.60
CA ASN A 197 -24.81 -1.35 -14.36
C ASN A 197 -24.94 -2.84 -14.02
N LEU A 198 -24.88 -3.19 -12.72
CA LEU A 198 -24.75 -4.57 -12.28
C LEU A 198 -25.86 -5.45 -12.85
N GLU A 199 -27.10 -4.95 -12.86
CA GLU A 199 -28.27 -5.68 -13.37
C GLU A 199 -28.26 -5.91 -14.88
N ALA A 200 -27.44 -5.16 -15.63
CA ALA A 200 -27.23 -5.34 -17.05
C ALA A 200 -25.99 -6.19 -17.38
N ASP A 201 -25.24 -6.63 -16.37
CA ASP A 201 -24.06 -7.48 -16.55
C ASP A 201 -24.45 -8.94 -16.87
N PRO A 202 -24.00 -9.50 -18.02
CA PRO A 202 -24.32 -10.87 -18.40
C PRO A 202 -23.81 -11.93 -17.42
N GLU A 203 -22.63 -11.74 -16.84
CA GLU A 203 -22.04 -12.69 -15.88
C GLU A 203 -22.80 -12.65 -14.56
N TYR A 204 -23.21 -11.46 -14.10
CA TYR A 204 -24.06 -11.32 -12.93
C TYR A 204 -25.40 -12.03 -13.12
N LYS A 205 -26.07 -11.82 -14.26
CA LYS A 205 -27.32 -12.52 -14.61
C LYS A 205 -27.14 -14.02 -14.63
N ARG A 206 -26.03 -14.50 -15.20
CA ARG A 206 -25.69 -15.93 -15.23
C ARG A 206 -25.56 -16.49 -13.81
N ARG A 207 -24.82 -15.81 -12.91
CA ARG A 207 -24.60 -16.24 -11.52
C ARG A 207 -25.88 -16.28 -10.68
N ILE A 208 -26.81 -15.35 -10.91
CA ILE A 208 -28.16 -15.41 -10.31
C ILE A 208 -28.91 -16.62 -10.85
N ALA A 209 -28.95 -16.81 -12.17
CA ALA A 209 -29.72 -17.88 -12.80
C ALA A 209 -29.29 -19.29 -12.34
N VAL A 210 -28.01 -19.49 -12.02
CA VAL A 210 -27.49 -20.77 -11.51
C VAL A 210 -27.45 -20.85 -9.97
N GLY A 211 -27.98 -19.85 -9.25
CA GLY A 211 -28.09 -19.85 -7.80
C GLY A 211 -26.79 -19.61 -7.03
N ILE A 212 -25.71 -19.16 -7.67
CA ILE A 212 -24.43 -18.81 -7.00
C ILE A 212 -24.59 -17.56 -6.12
N ILE A 213 -25.48 -16.66 -6.54
CA ILE A 213 -25.83 -15.44 -5.79
C ILE A 213 -27.30 -15.54 -5.40
N ASN A 214 -27.57 -15.51 -4.10
CA ASN A 214 -28.92 -15.42 -3.55
C ASN A 214 -29.08 -14.09 -2.79
N PRO A 215 -29.62 -13.05 -3.44
CA PRO A 215 -29.71 -11.71 -2.83
C PRO A 215 -30.54 -11.65 -1.54
N GLU A 216 -31.51 -12.55 -1.36
CA GLU A 216 -32.38 -12.57 -0.17
C GLU A 216 -31.69 -13.20 1.05
N GLU A 217 -30.85 -14.22 0.84
CA GLU A 217 -30.02 -14.79 1.91
C GLU A 217 -28.84 -13.87 2.27
N ASP A 218 -28.22 -13.24 1.27
CA ASP A 218 -27.13 -12.29 1.47
C ASP A 218 -27.57 -11.09 2.33
N LYS A 219 -28.80 -10.60 2.14
CA LYS A 219 -29.39 -9.52 2.93
C LYS A 219 -29.59 -9.92 4.40
N LYS A 220 -29.98 -11.16 4.69
CA LYS A 220 -30.12 -11.68 6.06
C LYS A 220 -28.76 -11.92 6.73
N ALA A 221 -27.75 -12.40 6.00
CA ALA A 221 -26.40 -12.58 6.53
C ALA A 221 -25.75 -11.25 6.97
N LEU A 222 -25.96 -10.18 6.19
CA LEU A 222 -25.54 -8.81 6.49
C LEU A 222 -26.19 -8.21 7.75
N GLU A 223 -27.40 -8.64 8.09
CA GLU A 223 -28.14 -8.24 9.29
C GLU A 223 -27.70 -9.05 10.53
N ILE A 224 -27.26 -10.30 10.36
CA ILE A 224 -26.78 -11.17 11.45
C ILE A 224 -25.34 -10.84 11.87
N ALA A 225 -24.53 -10.22 11.00
CA ALA A 225 -23.16 -9.76 11.33
C ALA A 225 -23.11 -8.59 12.34
N GLU A 226 -24.22 -8.22 12.99
CA GLU A 226 -24.29 -7.13 13.97
C GLU A 226 -24.02 -7.52 15.43
N THR A 227 -23.72 -8.78 15.73
CA THR A 227 -23.66 -9.20 17.14
C THR A 227 -22.24 -9.24 17.73
N ASP A 228 -22.09 -8.32 18.68
CA ASP A 228 -21.22 -8.32 19.87
C ASP A 228 -19.73 -8.04 19.66
N PRO A 229 -19.33 -6.76 19.39
CA PRO A 229 -17.95 -6.38 19.61
C PRO A 229 -17.65 -6.57 21.10
N ASN A 230 -16.64 -7.38 21.41
CA ASN A 230 -16.07 -7.49 22.76
C ASN A 230 -16.07 -6.08 23.40
N PRO A 231 -16.77 -5.84 24.53
CA PRO A 231 -16.89 -4.51 25.12
C PRO A 231 -15.55 -3.85 25.41
N ARG A 232 -14.47 -4.65 25.47
CA ARG A 232 -13.08 -4.21 25.66
C ARG A 232 -12.32 -3.93 24.37
N ALA A 233 -12.81 -4.33 23.19
CA ALA A 233 -12.17 -4.09 21.90
C ALA A 233 -11.88 -2.60 21.66
N LYS A 234 -12.78 -1.71 22.11
CA LYS A 234 -12.58 -0.25 22.06
C LYS A 234 -11.30 0.22 22.78
N TYR A 235 -10.92 -0.42 23.89
CA TYR A 235 -9.70 -0.03 24.62
C TYR A 235 -8.43 -0.40 23.85
N SER A 236 -8.44 -1.54 23.15
CA SER A 236 -7.34 -1.92 22.27
C SER A 236 -7.20 -0.99 21.06
N VAL A 237 -8.31 -0.44 20.57
CA VAL A 237 -8.30 0.60 19.53
C VAL A 237 -7.74 1.91 20.06
N PHE A 238 -8.13 2.33 21.27
CA PHE A 238 -7.56 3.54 21.89
C PHE A 238 -6.05 3.39 22.14
N ALA A 239 -5.58 2.21 22.55
CA ALA A 239 -4.16 1.90 22.66
C ALA A 239 -3.47 2.09 21.29
N PHE A 240 -3.98 1.43 20.25
CA PHE A 240 -3.41 1.55 18.91
C PHE A 240 -3.35 2.99 18.40
N LEU A 241 -4.44 3.75 18.56
CA LEU A 241 -4.49 5.16 18.17
C LEU A 241 -3.52 6.03 18.99
N LEU A 242 -3.26 5.67 20.25
CA LEU A 242 -2.24 6.32 21.07
C LEU A 242 -0.84 6.06 20.50
N GLY A 243 -0.51 4.81 20.11
CA GLY A 243 0.74 4.48 19.45
C GLY A 243 0.95 5.30 18.17
N VAL A 244 -0.07 5.33 17.30
CA VAL A 244 -0.05 6.15 16.07
C VAL A 244 0.11 7.64 16.38
N ALA A 245 -0.60 8.16 17.39
CA ALA A 245 -0.47 9.56 17.80
C ALA A 245 0.93 9.90 18.32
N ILE A 246 1.59 8.98 19.04
CA ILE A 246 2.97 9.15 19.49
C ILE A 246 3.94 9.15 18.31
N VAL A 247 3.76 8.26 17.32
CA VAL A 247 4.59 8.28 16.10
C VAL A 247 4.42 9.59 15.33
N VAL A 248 3.18 10.05 15.16
CA VAL A 248 2.89 11.36 14.57
C VAL A 248 3.62 12.46 15.33
N LEU A 249 3.46 12.49 16.65
CA LEU A 249 4.08 13.49 17.51
C LEU A 249 5.61 13.51 17.34
N PHE A 250 6.27 12.36 17.36
CA PHE A 250 7.73 12.27 17.19
C PHE A 250 8.22 12.54 15.76
N GLY A 251 7.36 12.32 14.76
CA GLY A 251 7.65 12.69 13.38
C GLY A 251 7.50 14.19 13.12
N PHE A 252 6.54 14.85 13.78
CA PHE A 252 6.32 16.31 13.67
C PHE A 252 7.22 17.14 14.61
N ALA A 253 7.68 16.56 15.72
CA ALA A 253 8.59 17.19 16.65
C ALA A 253 9.85 16.33 16.86
N PRO A 254 10.82 16.37 15.91
CA PRO A 254 12.09 15.65 16.02
C PRO A 254 12.83 15.82 17.35
N SER A 255 12.70 16.97 18.01
CA SER A 255 13.31 17.29 19.30
C SER A 255 12.81 16.44 20.47
N LEU A 256 11.68 15.76 20.31
CA LEU A 256 11.16 14.83 21.32
C LEU A 256 11.82 13.45 21.24
N ARG A 257 12.54 13.15 20.15
CA ARG A 257 13.31 11.91 20.03
C ARG A 257 14.65 12.05 20.76
N PRO A 258 15.14 11.00 21.44
CA PRO A 258 16.50 11.02 21.96
C PRO A 258 17.53 11.25 20.85
N GLU A 259 18.65 11.89 21.19
CA GLU A 259 19.71 12.18 20.24
C GLU A 259 20.23 10.89 19.57
N GLY A 260 20.41 10.94 18.25
CA GLY A 260 20.85 9.79 17.45
C GLY A 260 19.78 8.76 17.10
N VAL A 261 18.56 8.86 17.64
CA VAL A 261 17.46 7.93 17.32
C VAL A 261 16.78 8.31 16.02
N THR A 262 16.84 7.41 15.03
CA THR A 262 16.20 7.62 13.72
C THR A 262 14.67 7.50 13.80
N MET A 263 13.98 8.00 12.77
CA MET A 263 12.53 7.84 12.68
C MET A 263 12.14 6.36 12.54
N SER A 264 12.88 5.56 11.77
CA SER A 264 12.64 4.10 11.64
C SER A 264 12.68 3.41 13.01
N GLN A 265 13.74 3.62 13.78
CA GLN A 265 13.88 3.08 15.13
C GLN A 265 12.77 3.58 16.08
N THR A 266 12.36 4.84 15.91
CA THR A 266 11.24 5.41 16.70
C THR A 266 9.93 4.68 16.40
N ILE A 267 9.60 4.48 15.12
CA ILE A 267 8.42 3.73 14.71
C ILE A 267 8.48 2.30 15.26
N GLU A 268 9.62 1.63 15.11
CA GLU A 268 9.83 0.26 15.63
C GLU A 268 9.59 0.18 17.14
N MET A 269 10.23 1.03 17.93
CA MET A 269 10.10 1.04 19.39
C MET A 269 8.68 1.38 19.84
N VAL A 270 8.05 2.39 19.23
CA VAL A 270 6.70 2.83 19.60
C VAL A 270 5.68 1.77 19.22
N MET A 271 5.71 1.24 17.99
CA MET A 271 4.72 0.27 17.53
C MET A 271 4.86 -1.08 18.25
N MET A 272 6.08 -1.50 18.61
CA MET A 272 6.27 -2.70 19.45
C MET A 272 5.76 -2.49 20.88
N SER A 273 5.99 -1.31 21.46
CA SER A 273 5.45 -0.95 22.78
C SER A 273 3.91 -0.87 22.76
N ASP A 274 3.36 -0.33 21.68
CA ASP A 274 1.93 -0.25 21.44
C ASP A 274 1.31 -1.64 21.27
N ALA A 275 1.96 -2.56 20.55
CA ALA A 275 1.51 -3.95 20.49
C ALA A 275 1.36 -4.57 21.89
N ALA A 276 2.31 -4.34 22.80
CA ALA A 276 2.20 -4.78 24.19
C ALA A 276 1.02 -4.12 24.93
N LEU A 277 0.82 -2.81 24.72
CA LEU A 277 -0.30 -2.06 25.30
C LEU A 277 -1.66 -2.55 24.78
N ILE A 278 -1.77 -2.82 23.49
CA ILE A 278 -2.97 -3.36 22.84
C ILE A 278 -3.31 -4.74 23.39
N LEU A 279 -2.32 -5.64 23.50
CA LEU A 279 -2.50 -6.97 24.08
C LEU A 279 -2.98 -6.88 25.52
N PHE A 280 -2.39 -5.98 26.31
CA PHE A 280 -2.76 -5.74 27.71
C PHE A 280 -4.18 -5.15 27.86
N ALA A 281 -4.47 -4.05 27.16
CA ALA A 281 -5.75 -3.34 27.24
C ALA A 281 -6.91 -4.18 26.66
N GLY A 282 -6.65 -4.90 25.58
CA GLY A 282 -7.60 -5.80 24.93
C GLY A 282 -7.74 -7.16 25.60
N LYS A 283 -6.81 -7.52 26.50
CA LYS A 283 -6.64 -8.89 27.06
C LYS A 283 -6.60 -9.96 25.97
N ALA A 284 -5.86 -9.67 24.91
CA ALA A 284 -5.78 -10.52 23.74
C ALA A 284 -4.89 -11.74 23.98
N ASP A 285 -5.21 -12.84 23.31
CA ASP A 285 -4.37 -14.03 23.27
C ASP A 285 -3.28 -13.84 22.20
N VAL A 286 -2.01 -13.92 22.62
CA VAL A 286 -0.84 -13.80 21.74
C VAL A 286 -0.86 -14.88 20.65
N ALA A 287 -1.33 -16.08 20.94
CA ALA A 287 -1.42 -17.15 19.95
C ALA A 287 -2.42 -16.79 18.83
N LYS A 288 -3.49 -16.04 19.14
CA LYS A 288 -4.42 -15.53 18.13
C LYS A 288 -3.77 -14.47 17.24
N ALA A 289 -2.89 -13.64 17.80
CA ALA A 289 -2.17 -12.63 17.01
C ALA A 289 -1.27 -13.30 15.95
N VAL A 290 -0.46 -14.29 16.34
CA VAL A 290 0.45 -15.00 15.44
C VAL A 290 -0.30 -15.83 14.37
N ASN A 291 -1.43 -16.42 14.75
CA ASN A 291 -2.23 -17.22 13.82
C ASN A 291 -3.20 -16.38 12.95
N GLY A 292 -3.30 -15.08 13.23
CA GLY A 292 -4.15 -14.14 12.53
C GLY A 292 -3.74 -13.89 11.08
N ASN A 293 -4.71 -13.46 10.28
CA ASN A 293 -4.49 -13.20 8.86
C ASN A 293 -3.55 -11.99 8.63
N ILE A 294 -3.59 -10.98 9.51
CA ILE A 294 -2.68 -9.81 9.40
C ILE A 294 -1.23 -10.24 9.60
N PHE A 295 -0.95 -11.07 10.60
CA PHE A 295 0.41 -11.56 10.87
C PHE A 295 0.96 -12.36 9.68
N LYS A 296 0.17 -13.31 9.16
CA LYS A 296 0.54 -14.13 7.99
C LYS A 296 0.76 -13.27 6.73
N ALA A 297 -0.12 -12.29 6.49
CA ALA A 297 0.03 -11.36 5.37
C ALA A 297 1.29 -10.51 5.51
N GLY A 298 1.57 -10.01 6.71
CA GLY A 298 2.76 -9.22 6.99
C GLY A 298 4.05 -10.04 6.88
N LEU A 299 4.07 -11.29 7.37
CA LEU A 299 5.22 -12.18 7.17
C LEU A 299 5.48 -12.44 5.68
N ASN A 300 4.43 -12.70 4.91
CA ASN A 300 4.53 -12.83 3.45
C ASN A 300 5.10 -11.55 2.82
N ALA A 301 4.67 -10.36 3.28
CA ALA A 301 5.17 -9.09 2.78
C ALA A 301 6.66 -8.86 3.12
N VAL A 302 7.09 -9.19 4.34
CA VAL A 302 8.50 -9.09 4.77
C VAL A 302 9.38 -10.01 3.92
N ILE A 303 8.97 -11.27 3.69
CA ILE A 303 9.74 -12.21 2.87
C ILE A 303 9.78 -11.75 1.40
N ALA A 304 8.66 -11.25 0.87
CA ALA A 304 8.61 -10.69 -0.48
C ALA A 304 9.62 -9.54 -0.65
N ILE A 305 9.61 -8.59 0.30
CA ILE A 305 10.50 -7.43 0.29
C ILE A 305 11.96 -7.86 0.45
N PHE A 306 12.26 -8.79 1.36
CA PHE A 306 13.60 -9.30 1.56
C PHE A 306 14.23 -9.79 0.24
N GLY A 307 13.51 -10.60 -0.53
CA GLY A 307 14.01 -11.11 -1.81
C GLY A 307 14.03 -10.05 -2.92
N ILE A 308 12.91 -9.38 -3.17
CA ILE A 308 12.77 -8.51 -4.34
C ILE A 308 13.57 -7.22 -4.20
N ALA A 309 13.51 -6.58 -3.04
CA ALA A 309 14.24 -5.34 -2.83
C ALA A 309 15.74 -5.58 -2.85
N TRP A 310 16.22 -6.69 -2.28
CA TRP A 310 17.64 -7.02 -2.33
C TRP A 310 18.09 -7.38 -3.75
N MET A 311 17.27 -8.10 -4.52
CA MET A 311 17.53 -8.34 -5.94
C MET A 311 17.60 -7.03 -6.73
N GLY A 312 16.62 -6.15 -6.56
CA GLY A 312 16.58 -4.86 -7.24
C GLY A 312 17.75 -3.94 -6.84
N SER A 313 18.12 -3.94 -5.55
CA SER A 313 19.30 -3.23 -5.03
C SER A 313 20.60 -3.76 -5.65
N THR A 314 20.76 -5.09 -5.74
CA THR A 314 21.91 -5.76 -6.37
C THR A 314 22.00 -5.42 -7.86
N PHE A 315 20.88 -5.54 -8.59
CA PHE A 315 20.80 -5.16 -10.00
C PHE A 315 21.15 -3.69 -10.21
N TYR A 316 20.58 -2.80 -9.40
CA TYR A 316 20.81 -1.37 -9.50
C TYR A 316 22.27 -1.02 -9.22
N LEU A 317 22.86 -1.47 -8.11
CA LEU A 317 24.25 -1.16 -7.76
C LEU A 317 25.25 -1.72 -8.77
N GLY A 318 25.00 -2.91 -9.31
CA GLY A 318 25.80 -3.49 -10.39
C GLY A 318 25.76 -2.69 -11.69
N ASN A 319 24.69 -1.93 -11.92
CA ASN A 319 24.44 -1.19 -13.16
C ASN A 319 24.35 0.33 -12.96
N GLN A 320 24.71 0.83 -11.78
CA GLN A 320 24.38 2.19 -11.35
C GLN A 320 24.90 3.27 -12.31
N GLU A 321 26.08 3.08 -12.89
CA GLU A 321 26.66 4.06 -13.83
C GLU A 321 25.80 4.20 -15.09
N LEU A 322 25.41 3.07 -15.70
CA LEU A 322 24.56 3.05 -16.89
C LEU A 322 23.14 3.58 -16.59
N ILE A 323 22.56 3.15 -15.47
CA ILE A 323 21.22 3.57 -15.06
C ILE A 323 21.23 5.08 -14.76
N ASN A 324 22.20 5.58 -13.99
CA ASN A 324 22.29 6.99 -13.61
C ASN A 324 22.59 7.88 -14.81
N ASN A 325 23.40 7.43 -15.77
CA ASN A 325 23.62 8.16 -17.03
C ASN A 325 22.32 8.29 -17.84
N GLY A 326 21.52 7.23 -17.91
CA GLY A 326 20.20 7.26 -18.56
C GLY A 326 19.21 8.18 -17.84
N LEU A 327 19.14 8.09 -16.51
CA LEU A 327 18.29 8.94 -15.68
C LEU A 327 18.71 10.41 -15.73
N SER A 328 20.01 10.70 -15.76
CA SER A 328 20.55 12.07 -15.84
C SER A 328 20.07 12.81 -17.08
N GLY A 329 20.13 12.17 -18.26
CA GLY A 329 19.61 12.77 -19.49
C GLY A 329 18.11 13.05 -19.43
N MET A 330 17.34 12.13 -18.84
CA MET A 330 15.91 12.30 -18.64
C MET A 330 15.59 13.44 -17.66
N VAL A 331 16.27 13.49 -16.52
CA VAL A 331 16.08 14.52 -15.48
C VAL A 331 16.53 15.89 -15.96
N ALA A 332 17.64 15.98 -16.71
CA ALA A 332 18.11 17.22 -17.31
C ALA A 332 17.10 17.82 -18.29
N SER A 333 16.34 16.98 -19.01
CA SER A 333 15.28 17.45 -19.90
C SER A 333 14.05 17.94 -19.13
N ALA A 334 13.59 17.18 -18.13
CA ALA A 334 12.48 17.53 -17.28
C ALA A 334 12.53 16.71 -15.97
N PRO A 335 12.81 17.33 -14.80
CA PRO A 335 12.95 16.60 -13.53
C PRO A 335 11.72 15.76 -13.13
N ILE A 336 10.52 16.16 -13.55
CA ILE A 336 9.27 15.42 -13.33
C ILE A 336 9.26 14.02 -13.96
N LEU A 337 10.05 13.80 -15.02
CA LEU A 337 10.15 12.47 -15.64
C LEU A 337 10.74 11.42 -14.69
N PHE A 338 11.38 11.85 -13.60
CA PHE A 338 11.80 10.94 -12.54
C PHE A 338 10.62 10.17 -11.92
N ALA A 339 9.40 10.73 -11.95
CA ALA A 339 8.19 10.03 -11.53
C ALA A 339 7.95 8.75 -12.34
N LEU A 340 8.30 8.73 -13.64
CA LEU A 340 8.18 7.52 -14.46
C LEU A 340 9.16 6.43 -14.00
N ALA A 341 10.39 6.81 -13.65
CA ALA A 341 11.37 5.88 -13.09
C ALA A 341 10.90 5.30 -11.76
N LEU A 342 10.36 6.13 -10.86
CA LEU A 342 9.75 5.68 -9.60
C LEU A 342 8.58 4.71 -9.85
N PHE A 343 7.69 5.04 -10.78
CA PHE A 343 6.55 4.20 -11.13
C PHE A 343 6.98 2.84 -11.65
N VAL A 344 7.86 2.81 -12.66
CA VAL A 344 8.38 1.55 -13.23
C VAL A 344 9.11 0.73 -12.16
N MET A 345 9.95 1.38 -11.35
CA MET A 345 10.68 0.67 -10.30
C MET A 345 9.75 0.11 -9.23
N SER A 346 8.67 0.81 -8.89
CA SER A 346 7.69 0.29 -7.93
C SER A 346 6.93 -0.92 -8.43
N ILE A 347 6.68 -1.03 -9.74
CA ILE A 347 6.13 -2.24 -10.36
C ILE A 347 7.12 -3.40 -10.16
N MET A 348 8.40 -3.15 -10.42
CA MET A 348 9.44 -4.18 -10.31
C MET A 348 9.68 -4.62 -8.87
N LEU A 349 9.76 -3.65 -7.95
CA LEU A 349 10.10 -3.89 -6.55
C LEU A 349 8.94 -4.33 -5.69
N PHE A 350 7.72 -4.10 -6.14
CA PHE A 350 6.50 -4.45 -5.41
C PHE A 350 6.43 -3.85 -3.99
N SER A 351 7.12 -2.73 -3.79
CA SER A 351 7.27 -2.09 -2.48
C SER A 351 7.58 -0.61 -2.64
N GLN A 352 6.72 0.23 -2.09
CA GLN A 352 6.92 1.68 -2.04
C GLN A 352 8.18 2.03 -1.25
N GLY A 353 8.39 1.41 -0.08
CA GLY A 353 9.56 1.67 0.76
C GLY A 353 10.88 1.28 0.07
N ALA A 354 10.93 0.10 -0.56
CA ALA A 354 12.11 -0.32 -1.30
C ALA A 354 12.40 0.60 -2.50
N THR A 355 11.35 1.06 -3.19
CA THR A 355 11.46 2.02 -4.30
C THR A 355 12.06 3.33 -3.83
N VAL A 356 11.60 3.85 -2.69
CA VAL A 356 12.16 5.04 -2.08
C VAL A 356 13.64 4.85 -1.78
N THR A 357 14.00 3.81 -1.03
CA THR A 357 15.38 3.55 -0.64
C THR A 357 16.32 3.37 -1.83
N THR A 358 15.83 2.81 -2.94
CA THR A 358 16.66 2.54 -4.12
C THR A 358 16.83 3.77 -5.02
N LEU A 359 15.75 4.49 -5.34
CA LEU A 359 15.81 5.55 -6.35
C LEU A 359 15.93 6.97 -5.79
N TYR A 360 15.45 7.26 -4.59
CA TYR A 360 15.57 8.63 -4.05
C TYR A 360 17.03 9.10 -3.87
N PRO A 361 18.01 8.25 -3.49
CA PRO A 361 19.42 8.67 -3.51
C PRO A 361 19.86 9.22 -4.87
N VAL A 362 19.38 8.61 -5.96
CA VAL A 362 19.68 9.03 -7.33
C VAL A 362 19.05 10.37 -7.65
N GLY A 363 17.77 10.55 -7.34
CA GLY A 363 17.07 11.81 -7.54
C GLY A 363 17.78 12.96 -6.80
N ILE A 364 18.23 12.72 -5.57
CA ILE A 364 18.98 13.68 -4.77
C ILE A 364 20.36 13.96 -5.40
N ALA A 365 21.09 12.92 -5.84
CA ALA A 365 22.40 13.06 -6.47
C ALA A 365 22.34 13.81 -7.81
N LEU A 366 21.23 13.65 -8.56
CA LEU A 366 20.95 14.38 -9.78
C LEU A 366 20.45 15.83 -9.54
N GLY A 367 20.38 16.27 -8.28
CA GLY A 367 20.01 17.64 -7.93
C GLY A 367 18.51 17.93 -8.06
N ILE A 368 17.64 16.92 -8.07
CA ILE A 368 16.20 17.13 -8.09
C ILE A 368 15.78 17.84 -6.79
N ASN A 369 14.97 18.89 -6.92
CA ASN A 369 14.44 19.64 -5.78
C ASN A 369 13.73 18.69 -4.78
N PRO A 370 14.04 18.76 -3.47
CA PRO A 370 13.43 17.89 -2.46
C PRO A 370 11.89 17.95 -2.40
N LEU A 371 11.28 19.12 -2.59
CA LEU A 371 9.81 19.27 -2.63
C LEU A 371 9.22 18.65 -3.90
N LEU A 372 9.93 18.69 -5.02
CA LEU A 372 9.52 17.95 -6.22
C LEU A 372 9.53 16.44 -5.94
N LEU A 373 10.55 15.92 -5.25
CA LEU A 373 10.62 14.52 -4.83
C LEU A 373 9.47 14.12 -3.88
N VAL A 374 8.98 15.04 -3.05
CA VAL A 374 7.76 14.87 -2.25
C VAL A 374 6.51 14.87 -3.13
N ALA A 375 6.38 15.82 -4.06
CA ALA A 375 5.21 15.92 -4.94
C ALA A 375 5.01 14.69 -5.84
N ILE A 376 6.10 14.06 -6.27
CA ILE A 376 6.07 12.84 -7.08
C ILE A 376 6.05 11.56 -6.26
N PHE A 377 6.06 11.63 -4.92
CA PHE A 377 6.06 10.45 -4.05
C PHE A 377 4.93 9.45 -4.35
N PRO A 378 3.70 9.87 -4.70
CA PRO A 378 2.65 8.92 -5.13
C PRO A 378 3.04 8.03 -6.32
N ALA A 379 4.07 8.38 -7.11
CA ALA A 379 4.58 7.55 -8.20
C ALA A 379 5.13 6.20 -7.70
N VAL A 380 5.54 6.07 -6.45
CA VAL A 380 5.98 4.77 -5.89
C VAL A 380 4.83 3.78 -5.69
N ASN A 381 3.58 4.20 -5.94
CA ASN A 381 2.38 3.36 -5.87
C ASN A 381 2.04 2.70 -7.22
N GLY A 382 3.02 2.21 -7.98
CA GLY A 382 2.80 1.60 -9.30
C GLY A 382 2.53 0.10 -9.27
N TYR A 383 2.66 -0.57 -8.14
CA TYR A 383 2.52 -2.03 -8.04
C TYR A 383 1.12 -2.56 -8.34
N PHE A 384 0.13 -1.70 -8.58
CA PHE A 384 -1.16 -2.11 -9.14
C PHE A 384 -1.09 -2.47 -10.63
N PHE A 385 -0.03 -2.07 -11.34
CA PHE A 385 0.06 -2.24 -12.78
C PHE A 385 -0.01 -3.71 -13.22
N LEU A 386 0.42 -4.62 -12.33
CA LEU A 386 0.18 -6.04 -12.45
C LEU A 386 -0.79 -6.44 -11.33
N PRO A 387 -1.88 -7.17 -11.62
CA PRO A 387 -2.93 -7.48 -10.64
C PRO A 387 -2.57 -8.67 -9.75
N ASN A 388 -1.37 -8.62 -9.16
CA ASN A 388 -0.82 -9.68 -8.33
C ASN A 388 -0.62 -9.23 -6.88
N TYR A 389 -0.98 -7.99 -6.52
CA TYR A 389 -0.82 -7.52 -5.16
C TYR A 389 -1.87 -8.19 -4.27
N PRO A 390 -1.51 -8.71 -3.08
CA PRO A 390 -2.43 -9.51 -2.27
C PRO A 390 -3.81 -8.86 -2.00
N THR A 391 -3.87 -7.54 -1.85
CA THR A 391 -5.13 -6.80 -1.68
C THR A 391 -6.00 -6.78 -2.94
N GLU A 392 -5.40 -6.75 -4.13
CA GLU A 392 -6.11 -6.83 -5.41
C GLU A 392 -6.69 -8.21 -5.64
N VAL A 393 -5.89 -9.25 -5.38
CA VAL A 393 -6.33 -10.65 -5.47
C VAL A 393 -7.49 -10.90 -4.50
N ALA A 394 -7.41 -10.36 -3.28
CA ALA A 394 -8.50 -10.46 -2.31
C ALA A 394 -9.76 -9.71 -2.78
N ALA A 395 -9.63 -8.51 -3.35
CA ALA A 395 -10.79 -7.79 -3.88
C ALA A 395 -11.49 -8.55 -5.02
N ILE A 396 -10.73 -9.20 -5.91
CA ILE A 396 -11.30 -10.12 -6.91
C ILE A 396 -12.04 -11.28 -6.22
N GLY A 397 -11.44 -11.87 -5.18
CA GLY A 397 -12.03 -13.00 -4.45
C GLY A 397 -13.32 -12.65 -3.69
N PHE A 398 -13.40 -11.44 -3.12
CA PHE A 398 -14.60 -10.96 -2.41
C PHE A 398 -15.72 -10.52 -3.33
N ASP A 399 -15.46 -10.30 -4.62
CA ASP A 399 -16.50 -9.98 -5.60
C ASP A 399 -17.19 -11.25 -6.12
N ARG A 400 -18.28 -11.63 -5.44
CA ARG A 400 -19.14 -12.74 -5.85
C ARG A 400 -19.86 -12.50 -7.17
N THR A 401 -19.96 -11.26 -7.64
CA THR A 401 -20.62 -10.93 -8.92
C THR A 401 -19.72 -11.22 -10.12
N GLY A 402 -18.40 -11.28 -9.92
CA GLY A 402 -17.41 -11.45 -10.99
C GLY A 402 -17.15 -10.17 -11.78
N SER A 403 -17.66 -9.03 -11.33
CA SER A 403 -17.45 -7.75 -12.00
C SER A 403 -16.01 -7.26 -11.89
N THR A 404 -15.35 -7.55 -10.77
CA THR A 404 -13.93 -7.29 -10.47
C THR A 404 -13.10 -8.46 -10.98
N HIS A 405 -12.23 -8.22 -11.95
CA HIS A 405 -11.53 -9.31 -12.62
C HIS A 405 -10.24 -8.88 -13.30
N VAL A 406 -9.44 -9.88 -13.67
CA VAL A 406 -8.42 -9.78 -14.71
C VAL A 406 -9.07 -10.26 -16.00
N GLY A 407 -9.04 -9.45 -17.05
CA GLY A 407 -9.63 -9.82 -18.33
C GLY A 407 -8.64 -10.62 -19.19
N LYS A 408 -8.68 -10.40 -20.52
CA LYS A 408 -7.94 -11.22 -21.48
C LYS A 408 -6.42 -11.08 -21.35
N TYR A 409 -5.94 -9.89 -21.00
CA TYR A 409 -4.51 -9.63 -20.82
C TYR A 409 -4.23 -9.32 -19.36
N VAL A 410 -3.04 -9.67 -18.87
CA VAL A 410 -2.65 -9.46 -17.46
C VAL A 410 -2.78 -8.00 -17.04
N ILE A 411 -2.44 -7.06 -17.93
CA ILE A 411 -2.55 -5.61 -17.70
C ILE A 411 -3.97 -5.06 -17.88
N ASN A 412 -4.91 -5.87 -18.36
CA ASN A 412 -6.31 -5.47 -18.52
C ASN A 412 -7.09 -5.98 -17.30
N HIS A 413 -7.17 -5.15 -16.27
CA HIS A 413 -7.85 -5.51 -15.03
C HIS A 413 -8.50 -4.27 -14.38
N SER A 414 -9.39 -4.52 -13.44
CA SER A 414 -10.22 -3.51 -12.79
C SER A 414 -9.44 -2.38 -12.08
N PHE A 415 -8.21 -2.64 -11.64
CA PHE A 415 -7.39 -1.71 -10.85
C PHE A 415 -6.61 -0.66 -11.67
N GLN A 416 -6.47 -0.84 -13.00
CA GLN A 416 -5.69 0.07 -13.85
C GLN A 416 -6.21 1.51 -13.85
N ILE A 417 -7.49 1.68 -14.18
CA ILE A 417 -8.11 3.01 -14.29
C ILE A 417 -8.04 3.77 -12.97
N PRO A 418 -8.50 3.23 -11.82
CA PRO A 418 -8.40 3.96 -10.57
C PRO A 418 -6.94 4.18 -10.14
N GLY A 419 -6.05 3.22 -10.40
CA GLY A 419 -4.61 3.34 -10.14
C GLY A 419 -3.99 4.52 -10.87
N PHE A 420 -4.12 4.60 -12.19
CA PHE A 420 -3.58 5.70 -12.97
C PHE A 420 -4.19 7.04 -12.61
N ILE A 421 -5.51 7.12 -12.41
CA ILE A 421 -6.16 8.38 -12.03
C ILE A 421 -5.62 8.87 -10.69
N THR A 422 -5.59 8.01 -9.67
CA THR A 422 -5.10 8.42 -8.35
C THR A 422 -3.62 8.82 -8.38
N THR A 423 -2.76 8.08 -9.09
CA THR A 423 -1.34 8.43 -9.22
C THR A 423 -1.14 9.75 -9.96
N ILE A 424 -1.71 9.90 -11.16
CA ILE A 424 -1.51 11.09 -12.01
C ILE A 424 -2.10 12.34 -11.35
N VAL A 425 -3.32 12.23 -10.81
CA VAL A 425 -3.99 13.37 -10.16
C VAL A 425 -3.28 13.75 -8.86
N SER A 426 -2.81 12.80 -8.04
CA SER A 426 -2.07 13.14 -6.82
C SER A 426 -0.76 13.87 -7.16
N ILE A 427 -0.02 13.41 -8.18
CA ILE A 427 1.22 14.05 -8.62
C ILE A 427 0.92 15.45 -9.17
N ALA A 428 -0.07 15.60 -10.05
CA ALA A 428 -0.44 16.89 -10.63
C ALA A 428 -0.84 17.92 -9.55
N LEU A 429 -1.66 17.50 -8.57
CA LEU A 429 -2.03 18.35 -7.45
C LEU A 429 -0.83 18.64 -6.53
N GLY A 430 0.06 17.67 -6.32
CA GLY A 430 1.30 17.86 -5.56
C GLY A 430 2.20 18.91 -6.20
N LEU A 431 2.37 18.87 -7.53
CA LEU A 431 3.11 19.86 -8.29
C LEU A 431 2.50 21.26 -8.15
N LEU A 432 1.17 21.37 -8.18
CA LEU A 432 0.48 22.64 -7.94
C LEU A 432 0.72 23.13 -6.51
N MET A 433 0.58 22.25 -5.52
CA MET A 433 0.77 22.62 -4.10
C MET A 433 2.17 23.14 -3.81
N ILE A 434 3.22 22.51 -4.34
CA ILE A 434 4.59 22.96 -4.11
C ILE A 434 4.93 24.30 -4.78
N GLN A 435 4.10 24.80 -5.72
CA GLN A 435 4.25 26.17 -6.23
C GLN A 435 3.75 27.22 -5.23
N PHE A 436 2.77 26.87 -4.40
CA PHE A 436 2.20 27.76 -3.38
C PHE A 436 2.92 27.62 -2.02
N LEU A 437 3.53 26.46 -1.76
CA LEU A 437 4.41 26.24 -0.63
C LEU A 437 5.76 26.87 -0.93
N HIS A 438 5.93 28.15 -0.61
CA HIS A 438 7.25 28.81 -0.56
C HIS A 438 8.08 28.29 0.63
N ILE A 439 8.28 26.97 0.71
CA ILE A 439 9.13 26.32 1.73
C ILE A 439 10.55 26.20 1.19
#